data_AF-M5FRT1-F1
#
_entry.id   AF-M5FRT1-F1
#
_cell.length_a   1.000
_cell.length_b   1.000
_cell.length_c   1.000
_cell.angle_alpha   90.00
_cell.angle_beta   90.00
_cell.angle_gamma   90.00
#
_symmetry.space_group_name_H-M   'P 1'
#
loop_
_entity.id
_entity.type
_entity.pdbx_description
1 polymer ?
#
loop_
_entity_poly.entity_id
_entity_poly.type
_entity_poly.pdbx_seq_one_letter_code
_entity_poly.pdbx_strand_id
1 'polypeptide(L)'
;MPGSPTSPTSPTSPTSPVSPNIVRINDDICKQLERASSELREAYHASGYGGANEWARGWTELVDTILRIEQFGLLTDTSRSKALNACRKCLALRIAVDDIYIHADRLRTVLDPSTRYTDYPEAFFQ
;
A
#
# COMPACT_ATOMS: atom_id res chain seq x y z
N MET A 1 -3.70 60.18 -29.22
CA MET A 1 -4.70 59.62 -28.29
C MET A 1 -4.49 58.10 -28.19
N PRO A 2 -4.82 57.50 -27.03
CA PRO A 2 -3.99 56.48 -26.36
C PRO A 2 -4.55 55.04 -26.40
N GLY A 3 -3.68 54.06 -26.08
CA GLY A 3 -3.96 52.80 -25.35
C GLY A 3 -4.44 51.60 -26.18
N SER A 4 -3.64 50.54 -26.37
CA SER A 4 -3.47 49.36 -25.47
C SER A 4 -4.28 48.13 -25.97
N PRO A 5 -4.04 46.86 -25.56
CA PRO A 5 -2.97 46.30 -24.72
C PRO A 5 -2.40 44.89 -25.12
N THR A 6 -1.27 44.57 -24.49
CA THR A 6 -0.86 43.28 -23.88
C THR A 6 -0.60 41.99 -24.69
N SER A 7 0.65 41.54 -24.56
CA SER A 7 1.21 40.22 -24.81
C SER A 7 0.39 39.04 -24.26
N PRO A 8 0.45 37.86 -24.90
CA PRO A 8 -0.17 36.66 -24.35
C PRO A 8 0.55 36.21 -23.09
N THR A 9 -0.16 36.25 -21.97
CA THR A 9 0.26 35.68 -20.69
C THR A 9 0.31 34.16 -20.83
N SER A 10 1.50 33.57 -20.79
CA SER A 10 1.64 32.12 -20.64
C SER A 10 1.01 31.70 -19.30
N PRO A 11 0.12 30.71 -19.25
CA PRO A 11 -0.30 30.13 -17.98
C PRO A 11 0.86 29.29 -17.44
N THR A 12 1.67 29.87 -16.57
CA THR A 12 2.52 29.10 -15.66
C THR A 12 1.59 28.40 -14.68
N SER A 13 1.21 27.16 -14.97
CA SER A 13 0.51 26.32 -14.00
C SER A 13 1.34 26.25 -12.73
N PRO A 14 0.85 26.71 -11.56
CA PRO A 14 1.52 26.42 -10.32
C PRO A 14 1.34 24.92 -10.05
N THR A 15 2.44 24.16 -10.12
CA THR A 15 2.53 22.84 -9.50
C THR A 15 2.32 23.05 -8.00
N SER A 16 1.08 22.92 -7.53
CA SER A 16 0.77 23.05 -6.12
C SER A 16 1.67 22.09 -5.32
N PRO A 17 2.36 22.57 -4.27
CA PRO A 17 3.19 21.71 -3.45
C PRO A 17 2.31 20.63 -2.80
N VAL A 18 2.76 19.37 -2.87
CA VAL A 18 2.11 18.25 -2.17
C VAL A 18 1.93 18.61 -0.71
N SER A 19 0.72 18.45 -0.19
CA SER A 19 0.42 18.84 1.19
C SER A 19 1.30 18.04 2.17
N PRO A 20 1.86 18.67 3.23
CA PRO A 20 2.75 18.00 4.18
C PRO A 20 2.08 16.82 4.90
N ASN A 21 0.76 16.86 5.04
CA ASN A 21 -0.02 15.75 5.57
C ASN A 21 0.07 14.48 4.68
N ILE A 22 0.08 14.62 3.35
CA ILE A 22 0.19 13.49 2.43
C ILE A 22 1.58 12.85 2.50
N VAL A 23 2.61 13.69 2.63
CA VAL A 23 3.98 13.22 2.85
C VAL A 23 4.07 12.41 4.14
N ARG A 24 3.51 12.94 5.25
CA ARG A 24 3.51 12.26 6.54
C ARG A 24 2.74 10.93 6.51
N ILE A 25 1.59 10.89 5.84
CA ILE A 25 0.78 9.68 5.70
C ILE A 25 1.56 8.60 4.92
N ASN A 26 2.19 8.97 3.80
CA ASN A 26 2.99 8.03 3.01
C ASN A 26 4.21 7.52 3.79
N ASP A 27 4.89 8.39 4.55
CA ASP A 27 6.01 7.99 5.40
C ASP A 27 5.58 7.01 6.51
N ASP A 28 4.45 7.26 7.14
CA ASP A 28 3.89 6.37 8.17
C ASP A 28 3.53 4.98 7.58
N ILE A 29 2.84 4.96 6.43
CA ILE A 29 2.55 3.73 5.69
C ILE A 29 3.82 2.98 5.35
N CYS A 30 4.85 3.66 4.84
CA CYS A 30 6.13 3.05 4.54
C CYS A 30 6.74 2.35 5.76
N LYS A 31 6.75 3.03 6.93
CA LYS A 31 7.29 2.49 8.17
C LYS A 31 6.51 1.26 8.66
N GLN A 32 5.18 1.30 8.57
CA GLN A 32 4.34 0.14 8.92
C GLN A 32 4.60 -1.05 7.99
N LEU A 33 4.63 -0.81 6.67
CA LEU A 33 4.91 -1.86 5.67
C LEU A 33 6.30 -2.49 5.82
N GLU A 34 7.30 -1.73 6.27
CA GLU A 34 8.65 -2.23 6.52
C GLU A 34 8.72 -3.20 7.70
N ARG A 35 7.84 -3.03 8.70
CA ARG A 35 7.78 -3.86 9.91
C ARG A 35 6.81 -5.02 9.79
N ALA A 36 5.79 -4.90 8.95
CA ALA A 36 4.70 -5.85 8.74
C ALA A 36 5.14 -7.33 8.76
N SER A 37 6.11 -7.71 7.92
CA SER A 37 6.55 -9.11 7.84
C SER A 37 7.27 -9.60 9.10
N SER A 38 8.03 -8.72 9.75
CA SER A 38 8.73 -9.06 11.00
C SER A 38 7.72 -9.23 12.14
N GLU A 39 6.76 -8.31 12.25
CA GLU A 39 5.71 -8.35 13.26
C GLU A 39 4.81 -9.58 13.08
N LEU A 40 4.45 -9.95 11.84
CA LEU A 40 3.73 -11.19 11.56
C LEU A 40 4.52 -12.42 12.02
N ARG A 41 5.82 -12.48 11.72
CA ARG A 41 6.69 -13.58 12.14
C ARG A 41 6.78 -13.67 13.66
N GLU A 42 6.93 -12.53 14.34
CA GLU A 42 7.01 -12.45 15.80
C GLU A 42 5.69 -12.85 16.45
N ALA A 43 4.56 -12.36 15.95
CA ALA A 43 3.23 -12.73 16.44
C ALA A 43 2.95 -14.22 16.27
N TYR A 44 3.33 -14.80 15.11
CA TYR A 44 3.22 -16.24 14.89
C TYR A 44 4.15 -17.04 15.81
N HIS A 45 5.36 -16.57 16.07
CA HIS A 45 6.28 -17.25 17.00
C HIS A 45 5.78 -17.19 18.46
N ALA A 46 5.14 -16.09 18.85
CA ALA A 46 4.65 -15.89 20.22
C ALA A 46 3.40 -16.73 20.53
N SER A 47 2.44 -16.78 19.61
CA SER A 47 1.09 -17.34 19.87
C SER A 47 0.59 -18.26 18.76
N GLY A 48 1.45 -18.68 17.83
CA GLY A 48 1.09 -19.52 16.69
C GLY A 48 0.06 -18.85 15.79
N TYR A 49 -0.90 -19.65 15.32
CA TYR A 49 -2.00 -19.18 14.48
C TYR A 49 -2.80 -18.03 15.12
N GLY A 50 -3.02 -18.07 16.44
CA GLY A 50 -3.78 -17.03 17.14
C GLY A 50 -3.14 -15.65 17.06
N GLY A 51 -1.81 -15.59 17.18
CA GLY A 51 -1.06 -14.33 17.03
C GLY A 51 -1.07 -13.81 15.60
N ALA A 52 -0.90 -14.69 14.61
CA ALA A 52 -0.99 -14.30 13.21
C ALA A 52 -2.39 -13.79 12.83
N ASN A 53 -3.45 -14.38 13.39
CA ASN A 53 -4.83 -13.95 13.16
C ASN A 53 -5.14 -12.58 13.80
N GLU A 54 -4.59 -12.29 14.99
CA GLU A 54 -4.70 -10.96 15.59
C GLU A 54 -3.96 -9.90 14.75
N TRP A 55 -2.73 -10.21 14.33
CA TRP A 55 -1.95 -9.34 13.45
C TRP A 55 -2.68 -9.09 12.11
N ALA A 56 -3.33 -10.11 11.55
CA ALA A 56 -4.06 -10.01 10.27
C ALA A 56 -5.15 -8.93 10.31
N ARG A 57 -5.77 -8.66 11.47
CA ARG A 57 -6.74 -7.57 11.62
C ARG A 57 -6.12 -6.19 11.36
N GLY A 58 -4.93 -5.95 11.93
CA GLY A 58 -4.18 -4.71 11.70
C GLY A 58 -3.69 -4.60 10.26
N TRP A 59 -3.29 -5.73 9.67
CA TRP A 59 -2.93 -5.80 8.25
C TRP A 59 -4.10 -5.41 7.33
N THR A 60 -5.30 -5.95 7.58
CA THR A 60 -6.51 -5.60 6.83
C THR A 60 -6.78 -4.10 6.84
N GLU A 61 -6.77 -3.47 8.02
CA GLU A 61 -6.99 -2.02 8.17
C GLU A 61 -5.92 -1.18 7.44
N LEU A 62 -4.66 -1.61 7.49
CA LEU A 62 -3.56 -0.95 6.77
C LEU A 62 -3.77 -1.08 5.26
N VAL A 63 -4.14 -2.25 4.75
CA VAL A 63 -4.42 -2.48 3.33
C VAL A 63 -5.58 -1.62 2.87
N ASP A 64 -6.70 -1.59 3.58
CA ASP A 64 -7.85 -0.76 3.22
C ASP A 64 -7.51 0.73 3.25
N THR A 65 -6.67 1.17 4.19
CA THR A 65 -6.15 2.55 4.22
C THR A 65 -5.32 2.87 2.98
N ILE A 66 -4.41 1.97 2.57
CA ILE A 66 -3.58 2.15 1.36
C ILE A 66 -4.47 2.21 0.12
N LEU A 67 -5.43 1.30 0.00
CA LEU A 67 -6.39 1.27 -1.11
C LEU A 67 -7.22 2.55 -1.19
N ARG A 68 -7.63 3.09 -0.04
CA ARG A 68 -8.38 4.34 0.02
C ARG A 68 -7.53 5.53 -0.43
N ILE A 69 -6.27 5.60 -0.01
CA ILE A 69 -5.33 6.67 -0.42
C ILE A 69 -5.01 6.58 -1.91
N GLU A 70 -4.84 5.36 -2.42
CA GLU A 70 -4.65 5.07 -3.83
C GLU A 70 -5.86 5.51 -4.67
N GLN A 71 -7.08 5.28 -4.19
CA GLN A 71 -8.30 5.74 -4.85
C GLN A 71 -8.33 7.27 -5.06
N PHE A 72 -7.70 8.04 -4.17
CA PHE A 72 -7.57 9.49 -4.30
C PHE A 72 -6.33 9.92 -5.11
N GLY A 73 -5.50 8.99 -5.59
CA GLY A 73 -4.26 9.28 -6.31
C GLY A 73 -3.18 9.91 -5.43
N LEU A 74 -3.23 9.68 -4.12
CA LEU A 74 -2.35 10.31 -3.12
C LEU A 74 -1.20 9.40 -2.67
N LEU A 75 -1.17 8.16 -3.16
CA LEU A 75 -0.14 7.19 -2.83
C LEU A 75 1.09 7.44 -3.69
N THR A 76 2.26 7.57 -3.06
CA THR A 76 3.52 7.76 -3.79
C THR A 76 4.02 6.46 -4.40
N ASP A 77 4.81 6.55 -5.48
CA ASP A 77 5.43 5.39 -6.13
C ASP A 77 6.29 4.55 -5.15
N THR A 78 7.02 5.23 -4.25
CA THR A 78 7.77 4.59 -3.16
C THR A 78 6.87 3.76 -2.25
N SER A 79 5.72 4.31 -1.83
CA SER A 79 4.74 3.61 -0.99
C SER A 79 4.15 2.41 -1.73
N ARG A 80 3.84 2.53 -3.03
CA ARG A 80 3.35 1.41 -3.86
C ARG A 80 4.36 0.27 -3.90
N SER A 81 5.62 0.60 -4.20
CA SER A 81 6.72 -0.38 -4.26
C SER A 81 6.93 -1.07 -2.92
N LYS A 82 6.89 -0.32 -1.81
CA LYS A 82 6.98 -0.90 -0.45
C LYS A 82 5.78 -1.78 -0.12
N ALA A 83 4.57 -1.40 -0.54
CA ALA A 83 3.36 -2.19 -0.31
C ALA A 83 3.43 -3.55 -1.02
N LEU A 84 3.79 -3.55 -2.31
CA LEU A 84 3.98 -4.78 -3.08
C LEU A 84 5.06 -5.68 -2.46
N ASN A 85 6.19 -5.09 -2.03
CA ASN A 85 7.27 -5.81 -1.36
C ASN A 85 6.83 -6.38 -0.01
N ALA A 86 6.06 -5.63 0.80
CA ALA A 86 5.53 -6.10 2.07
C ALA A 86 4.59 -7.29 1.86
N CYS A 87 3.66 -7.20 0.90
CA CYS A 87 2.82 -8.34 0.52
C CYS A 87 3.69 -9.55 0.17
N ARG A 88 4.73 -9.39 -0.65
CA ARG A 88 5.66 -10.48 -1.01
C ARG A 88 6.32 -11.11 0.21
N LYS A 89 6.82 -10.31 1.14
CA LYS A 89 7.46 -10.80 2.36
C LYS A 89 6.47 -11.53 3.28
N CYS A 90 5.27 -10.99 3.48
CA CYS A 90 4.25 -11.63 4.30
C CYS A 90 3.80 -12.98 3.71
N LEU A 91 3.55 -13.05 2.40
CA LEU A 91 3.18 -14.31 1.75
C LEU A 91 4.32 -15.34 1.75
N ALA A 92 5.58 -14.90 1.68
CA ALA A 92 6.74 -15.78 1.75
C ALA A 92 6.88 -16.51 3.09
N LEU A 93 6.24 -16.03 4.16
CA LEU A 93 6.22 -16.71 5.46
C LEU A 93 5.33 -17.95 5.46
N ARG A 94 4.47 -18.14 4.45
CA ARG A 94 3.57 -19.32 4.29
C ARG A 94 2.70 -19.59 5.53
N ILE A 95 2.34 -18.55 6.27
CA ILE A 95 1.41 -18.65 7.41
C ILE A 95 0.00 -18.73 6.84
N ALA A 96 -0.75 -19.78 7.17
CA ALA A 96 -2.04 -20.11 6.57
C ALA A 96 -3.21 -19.29 7.16
N VAL A 97 -3.13 -17.95 7.17
CA VAL A 97 -4.24 -17.07 7.59
C VAL A 97 -4.85 -16.42 6.35
N ASP A 98 -6.11 -16.75 6.07
CA ASP A 98 -6.80 -16.36 4.84
C ASP A 98 -6.81 -14.85 4.59
N ASP A 99 -7.10 -14.06 5.62
CA ASP A 99 -7.13 -12.60 5.53
C ASP A 99 -5.82 -12.00 5.01
N ILE A 100 -4.67 -12.57 5.40
CA ILE A 100 -3.36 -12.10 4.93
C ILE A 100 -3.26 -12.27 3.41
N TYR A 101 -3.67 -13.43 2.89
CA TYR A 101 -3.65 -13.71 1.45
C TYR A 101 -4.66 -12.84 0.70
N ILE A 102 -5.91 -12.80 1.14
CA ILE A 102 -7.00 -12.08 0.47
C ILE A 102 -6.65 -10.59 0.37
N HIS A 103 -6.19 -9.98 1.46
CA HIS A 103 -5.85 -8.55 1.44
C HIS A 103 -4.55 -8.26 0.69
N ALA A 104 -3.55 -9.15 0.75
CA ALA A 104 -2.34 -8.99 -0.07
C ALA A 104 -2.64 -9.09 -1.57
N ASP A 105 -3.52 -10.01 -1.96
CA ASP A 105 -3.96 -10.19 -3.35
C ASP A 105 -4.73 -8.97 -3.86
N ARG A 106 -5.72 -8.51 -3.07
CA ARG A 106 -6.50 -7.31 -3.39
C ARG A 106 -5.60 -6.10 -3.55
N LEU A 107 -4.64 -5.90 -2.65
CA LEU A 107 -3.70 -4.79 -2.73
C LEU A 107 -2.83 -4.85 -3.98
N ARG A 108 -2.27 -6.02 -4.27
CA ARG A 108 -1.45 -6.25 -5.46
C ARG A 108 -2.23 -6.02 -6.75
N THR A 109 -3.44 -6.53 -6.85
CA THR A 109 -4.29 -6.35 -8.04
C THR A 109 -4.60 -4.89 -8.31
N VAL A 110 -4.77 -4.07 -7.27
CA VAL A 110 -5.03 -2.63 -7.42
C VAL A 110 -3.74 -1.87 -7.74
N LEU A 111 -2.63 -2.18 -7.07
CA LEU A 111 -1.37 -1.47 -7.24
C LEU A 111 -0.59 -1.89 -8.50
N ASP A 112 -0.76 -3.13 -8.94
CA ASP A 112 -0.11 -3.70 -10.12
C ASP A 112 -1.08 -4.65 -10.85
N PRO A 113 -2.07 -4.10 -11.60
CA PRO A 113 -3.06 -4.91 -12.31
C PRO A 113 -2.48 -5.69 -13.50
N SER A 114 -1.27 -5.32 -13.95
CA SER A 114 -0.60 -5.93 -15.11
C SER A 114 0.08 -7.25 -14.74
N THR A 115 0.47 -7.43 -13.48
CA THR A 115 1.17 -8.62 -13.01
C THR A 115 0.18 -9.69 -12.54
N ARG A 116 0.31 -10.89 -13.12
CA ARG A 116 -0.35 -12.10 -12.61
C ARG A 116 0.54 -12.72 -11.55
N TYR A 117 0.13 -12.64 -10.29
CA TYR A 117 0.81 -13.34 -9.20
C TYR A 117 0.43 -14.82 -9.23
N THR A 118 1.37 -15.73 -8.93
CA THR A 118 1.13 -17.19 -8.90
C THR A 118 1.53 -17.83 -7.58
N ASP A 119 1.94 -17.01 -6.61
CA ASP A 119 2.47 -17.46 -5.31
C ASP A 119 1.37 -17.90 -4.31
N TYR A 120 0.15 -18.14 -4.78
CA TYR A 120 -0.97 -18.58 -3.94
C TYR A 120 -0.66 -19.95 -3.29
N PRO A 121 -1.10 -20.20 -2.05
CA PRO A 121 -1.05 -21.55 -1.51
C PRO A 121 -1.98 -22.43 -2.32
N GLU A 122 -1.49 -23.59 -2.78
CA GLU A 122 -2.29 -24.57 -3.54
C GLU A 122 -3.55 -25.03 -2.78
N ALA A 123 -3.55 -24.90 -1.45
CA ALA A 123 -4.65 -25.25 -0.56
C ALA A 123 -5.95 -24.41 -0.73
N PHE A 124 -5.91 -23.28 -1.45
CA PHE A 124 -7.12 -22.49 -1.74
C PHE A 124 -7.96 -23.03 -2.91
N PHE A 125 -7.44 -24.00 -3.67
CA PHE A 125 -8.07 -24.57 -4.87
C PHE A 125 -8.69 -25.97 -4.66
N GLN A 126 -8.87 -26.44 -3.42
CA GLN A 126 -9.53 -27.72 -3.11
C GLN A 126 -10.89 -27.55 -2.44
#